data_AF-J3KG22-F1
#
_entry.id   AF-J3KG22-F1
#
_cell.length_a   1.000
_cell.length_b   1.000
_cell.length_c   1.000
_cell.angle_alpha   90.00
_cell.angle_beta   90.00
_cell.angle_gamma   90.00
#
_symmetry.space_group_name_H-M   'P 1'
#
loop_
_entity.id
_entity.type
_entity.pdbx_description
1 polymer ?
#
loop_
_entity_poly.entity_id
_entity_poly.type
_entity_poly.pdbx_seq_one_letter_code
_entity_poly.pdbx_strand_id
1 'polypeptide(L)'
;MSSYVTYSLPRLLTTCYSGRRAHKSHNDPKDPVLVLSFHLETIKGTRVGGVHMHLDGTWKFFPSLNGKRLGVDQVLNKAGIKGLILETIEEETRETWDAAKKAEN
;
A
#
# COMPACT_ATOMS: atom_id res chain seq x y z
N MET A 1 25.44 5.23 22.53
CA MET A 1 25.53 5.78 21.16
C MET A 1 24.60 4.95 20.29
N SER A 2 23.46 5.48 19.88
CA SER A 2 22.47 4.75 19.07
C SER A 2 22.71 5.06 17.60
N SER A 3 23.28 4.11 16.86
CA SER A 3 23.58 4.23 15.44
C SER A 3 22.31 3.97 14.61
N TYR A 4 21.74 5.02 14.01
CA TYR A 4 20.69 4.87 13.01
C TYR A 4 21.29 4.44 11.67
N VAL A 5 20.91 3.24 11.20
CA VAL A 5 21.19 2.77 9.85
C VAL A 5 20.25 3.51 8.89
N THR A 6 20.77 4.46 8.14
CA THR A 6 20.03 5.11 7.04
C THR A 6 19.95 4.15 5.86
N TYR A 7 18.83 3.43 5.74
CA TYR A 7 18.44 2.84 4.46
C TYR A 7 18.06 3.99 3.52
N SER A 8 18.76 4.14 2.41
CA SER A 8 18.38 5.07 1.35
C SER A 8 17.12 4.54 0.66
N LEU A 9 15.97 4.70 1.32
CA LEU A 9 14.68 4.59 0.67
C LEU A 9 14.70 5.55 -0.53
N PRO A 10 14.32 5.12 -1.74
CA PRO A 10 14.15 6.06 -2.84
C PRO A 10 13.28 7.19 -2.33
N ARG A 11 13.81 8.42 -2.34
CA ARG A 11 13.16 9.61 -1.78
C ARG A 11 11.84 9.81 -2.53
N LEU A 12 10.77 9.29 -1.96
CA LEU A 12 9.41 9.41 -2.43
C LEU A 12 8.98 10.86 -2.20
N LEU A 13 9.17 11.68 -3.21
CA LEU A 13 8.85 13.09 -3.21
C LEU A 13 7.98 13.32 -4.43
N THR A 14 6.67 13.16 -4.26
CA THR A 14 5.58 13.98 -4.81
C THR A 14 4.27 13.21 -4.63
N THR A 15 3.28 13.85 -3.98
CA THR A 15 1.90 13.36 -3.92
C THR A 15 1.06 14.23 -4.86
N CYS A 16 0.51 13.71 -5.95
CA CYS A 16 -0.44 14.47 -6.77
C CYS A 16 -1.88 14.16 -6.31
N TYR A 17 -2.59 15.21 -5.87
CA TYR A 17 -3.95 15.12 -5.36
C TYR A 17 -4.93 14.92 -6.52
N SER A 18 -5.59 13.76 -6.55
CA SER A 18 -6.39 13.36 -7.73
C SER A 18 -7.89 13.65 -7.61
N GLY A 19 -8.39 14.20 -6.49
CA GLY A 19 -9.83 14.49 -6.38
C GLY A 19 -10.17 15.54 -5.33
N ARG A 20 -10.99 16.54 -5.67
CA ARG A 20 -11.37 17.68 -4.79
C ARG A 20 -12.12 17.30 -3.50
N ARG A 21 -12.64 16.07 -3.36
CA ARG A 21 -13.43 15.61 -2.20
C ARG A 21 -13.09 14.17 -1.83
N ALA A 22 -13.28 13.83 -0.56
CA ALA A 22 -13.26 12.45 -0.10
C ALA A 22 -14.37 11.65 -0.81
N HIS A 23 -14.05 10.43 -1.23
CA HIS A 23 -14.92 9.58 -2.02
C HIS A 23 -14.71 8.11 -1.68
N LYS A 24 -15.62 7.24 -2.15
CA LYS A 24 -15.46 5.80 -1.97
C LYS A 24 -14.29 5.27 -2.82
N SER A 25 -13.47 4.41 -2.24
CA SER A 25 -12.35 3.78 -2.93
C SER A 25 -12.86 2.89 -4.08
N HIS A 26 -12.37 3.14 -5.30
CA HIS A 26 -12.62 2.25 -6.44
C HIS A 26 -11.78 0.96 -6.37
N ASN A 27 -10.56 1.07 -5.85
CA ASN A 27 -9.62 -0.06 -5.74
C ASN A 27 -9.93 -0.97 -4.56
N ASP A 28 -10.73 -0.49 -3.60
CA ASP A 28 -11.24 -1.27 -2.48
C ASP A 28 -12.72 -0.93 -2.26
N PRO A 29 -13.63 -1.55 -3.03
CA PRO A 29 -15.07 -1.28 -2.93
C PRO A 29 -15.70 -1.76 -1.62
N LYS A 30 -15.01 -2.66 -0.88
CA LYS A 30 -15.48 -3.21 0.40
C LYS A 30 -15.15 -2.27 1.56
N ASP A 31 -14.15 -1.41 1.42
CA ASP A 31 -13.86 -0.36 2.39
C ASP A 31 -15.06 0.60 2.56
N PRO A 32 -15.66 0.68 3.76
CA PRO A 32 -16.79 1.56 4.00
C PRO A 32 -16.35 3.02 4.19
N VAL A 33 -15.05 3.29 4.37
CA VAL A 33 -14.54 4.61 4.74
C VAL A 33 -14.24 5.43 3.49
N LEU A 34 -14.58 6.73 3.54
CA LEU A 34 -14.23 7.67 2.48
C LEU A 34 -12.74 7.96 2.50
N VAL A 35 -12.15 8.02 1.30
CA VAL A 35 -10.72 8.20 1.11
C VAL A 35 -10.41 9.50 0.37
N LEU A 36 -9.26 10.08 0.69
CA LEU A 36 -8.55 11.02 -0.17
C LEU A 36 -7.53 10.23 -0.99
N SER A 37 -7.54 10.44 -2.31
CA SER A 37 -6.72 9.68 -3.26
C SER A 37 -5.55 10.51 -3.77
N PHE A 38 -4.36 9.96 -3.63
CA PHE A 38 -3.10 10.54 -4.08
C PHE A 38 -2.38 9.57 -5.01
N HIS A 39 -1.57 10.08 -5.94
CA HIS A 39 -0.55 9.22 -6.55
C HIS A 39 0.77 9.40 -5.87
N LEU A 40 1.50 8.29 -5.78
CA LEU A 40 2.86 8.25 -5.31
C LEU A 40 3.79 8.18 -6.52
N GLU A 41 4.72 9.13 -6.61
CA GLU A 41 5.67 9.24 -7.71
C GLU A 41 7.11 9.22 -7.18
N THR A 42 8.01 8.65 -7.98
CA THR A 42 9.45 8.83 -7.76
C THR A 42 9.86 10.26 -8.09
N ILE A 43 11.03 10.69 -7.62
CA ILE A 43 11.62 11.99 -7.99
C ILE A 43 11.76 12.21 -9.50
N LYS A 44 11.73 11.13 -10.31
CA LYS A 44 11.77 11.17 -11.77
C LYS A 44 10.37 11.32 -12.40
N GLY A 45 9.32 11.55 -11.61
CA GLY A 45 7.93 11.63 -12.06
C GLY A 45 7.30 10.28 -12.45
N THR A 46 7.99 9.16 -12.19
CA THR A 46 7.41 7.83 -12.46
C THR A 46 6.42 7.46 -11.37
N ARG A 47 5.15 7.25 -11.74
CA ARG A 47 4.10 6.78 -10.82
C ARG A 47 4.34 5.34 -10.38
N VAL A 48 4.47 5.15 -9.07
CA VAL A 48 4.66 3.85 -8.41
C VAL A 48 3.39 3.30 -7.78
N GLY A 49 2.35 4.13 -7.58
CA GLY A 49 1.08 3.62 -7.07
C GLY A 49 0.07 4.72 -6.77
N GLY A 50 -1.06 4.31 -6.22
CA GLY A 50 -2.05 5.16 -5.58
C GLY A 50 -2.01 4.98 -4.06
N VAL A 51 -2.25 6.04 -3.32
CA VAL A 51 -2.46 6.03 -1.87
C VAL A 51 -3.89 6.47 -1.61
N HIS A 52 -4.65 5.66 -0.90
CA HIS A 52 -5.96 6.06 -0.39
C HIS A 52 -5.83 6.27 1.12
N MET A 53 -6.08 7.49 1.57
CA MET A 53 -5.97 7.89 2.97
C MET A 53 -7.34 8.16 3.55
N HIS A 54 -7.64 7.53 4.68
CA HIS A 54 -8.79 7.79 5.54
C HIS A 54 -8.55 9.03 6.39
N LEU A 55 -9.62 9.63 6.90
CA LEU A 55 -9.55 10.87 7.71
C LEU A 55 -8.96 10.65 9.12
N ASP A 56 -9.01 9.43 9.64
CA ASP A 56 -8.39 9.03 10.92
C ASP A 56 -6.87 8.80 10.79
N GLY A 57 -6.32 8.95 9.58
CA GLY A 57 -4.90 8.81 9.29
C GLY A 57 -4.48 7.39 8.93
N THR A 58 -5.40 6.43 8.83
CA THR A 58 -5.08 5.14 8.21
C THR A 58 -5.07 5.26 6.69
N TRP A 59 -4.29 4.42 6.01
CA TRP A 59 -4.12 4.52 4.57
C TRP A 59 -3.73 3.19 3.95
N LYS A 60 -4.08 3.01 2.67
CA LYS A 60 -3.75 1.84 1.85
C LYS A 60 -2.91 2.26 0.66
N PHE A 61 -1.96 1.40 0.30
CA PHE A 61 -1.13 1.58 -0.90
C PHE A 61 -1.53 0.58 -1.98
N PHE A 62 -1.82 1.10 -3.16
CA PHE A 62 -2.15 0.31 -4.35
C PHE A 62 -0.99 0.43 -5.35
N PRO A 63 -0.10 -0.57 -5.42
CA PRO A 63 1.07 -0.49 -6.28
C PRO A 63 0.68 -0.53 -7.77
N SER A 64 1.28 0.37 -8.56
CA SER A 64 1.24 0.26 -10.02
C SER A 64 2.18 -0.85 -10.50
N LEU A 65 2.17 -1.19 -11.79
CA LEU A 65 3.16 -2.11 -12.37
C LEU A 65 4.60 -1.70 -12.05
N ASN A 66 4.89 -0.39 -12.11
CA ASN A 66 6.19 0.15 -11.72
C ASN A 66 6.45 0.01 -10.23
N GLY A 67 5.44 0.22 -9.38
CA GLY A 67 5.56 0.00 -7.93
C GLY A 67 5.95 -1.42 -7.58
N LYS A 68 5.26 -2.41 -8.17
CA LYS A 68 5.57 -3.84 -8.00
C LYS A 68 6.97 -4.17 -8.50
N ARG A 69 7.33 -3.71 -9.71
CA ARG A 69 8.65 -3.96 -10.30
C ARG A 69 9.79 -3.38 -9.46
N LEU A 70 9.57 -2.22 -8.85
CA LEU A 70 10.56 -1.56 -7.99
C LEU A 70 10.50 -2.02 -6.52
N GLY A 71 9.60 -2.95 -6.18
CA GLY A 71 9.43 -3.49 -4.82
C GLY A 71 8.94 -2.45 -3.80
N VAL A 72 8.25 -1.40 -4.24
CA VAL A 72 7.81 -0.30 -3.37
C VAL A 72 6.82 -0.78 -2.32
N ASP A 73 5.88 -1.65 -2.72
CA ASP A 73 4.92 -2.29 -1.82
C ASP A 73 5.62 -3.09 -0.72
N GLN A 74 6.61 -3.90 -1.07
CA GLN A 74 7.36 -4.71 -0.10
C GLN A 74 8.13 -3.84 0.89
N VAL A 75 8.73 -2.75 0.41
CA VAL A 75 9.47 -1.80 1.24
C VAL A 75 8.53 -1.08 2.20
N LEU A 76 7.39 -0.58 1.72
CA LEU A 76 6.40 0.10 2.57
C LEU A 76 5.82 -0.84 3.63
N ASN A 77 5.52 -2.09 3.24
CA ASN A 77 4.98 -3.10 4.17
C ASN A 77 6.00 -3.45 5.27
N LYS A 78 7.29 -3.54 4.95
CA LYS A 78 8.36 -3.80 5.93
C LYS A 78 8.70 -2.59 6.80
N ALA A 79 8.46 -1.37 6.31
CA ALA A 79 8.83 -0.15 7.01
C ALA A 79 7.96 0.11 8.26
N GLY A 80 6.85 -0.62 8.46
CA GLY A 80 6.00 -0.48 9.65
C GLY A 80 5.43 0.94 9.78
N ILE A 81 5.09 1.57 8.66
CA ILE A 81 4.64 2.96 8.66
C ILE A 81 3.30 3.04 9.39
N LYS A 82 3.22 3.94 10.38
CA LYS A 82 2.00 4.17 11.15
C LYS A 82 0.81 4.42 10.22
N GLY A 83 -0.30 3.75 10.51
CA GLY A 83 -1.55 3.89 9.76
C GLY A 83 -1.60 3.13 8.43
N LEU A 84 -0.50 2.52 7.97
CA LEU A 84 -0.54 1.67 6.78
C LEU A 84 -1.37 0.42 7.09
N ILE A 85 -2.50 0.29 6.40
CA ILE A 85 -3.30 -0.92 6.39
C ILE A 85 -2.67 -1.83 5.33
N LEU A 86 -2.10 -2.93 5.80
CA LEU A 86 -1.69 -4.02 4.92
C LEU A 86 -2.97 -4.71 4.45
N GLU A 87 -3.14 -4.86 3.13
CA GLU A 87 -4.04 -5.90 2.64
C GLU A 87 -3.38 -7.20 3.07
N THR A 88 -3.84 -7.76 4.18
CA THR A 88 -3.37 -9.05 4.62
C THR A 88 -3.72 -10.03 3.51
N ILE A 89 -2.70 -10.64 2.92
CA ILE A 89 -2.79 -11.83 2.04
C ILE A 89 -3.33 -13.03 2.86
N GLU A 90 -4.09 -12.79 3.93
CA GLU A 90 -4.60 -13.82 4.85
C GLU A 90 -5.78 -14.58 4.25
N GLU A 91 -6.60 -13.97 3.38
CA GLU A 91 -7.70 -14.70 2.72
C GLU A 91 -7.16 -15.71 1.69
N GLU A 92 -6.20 -15.32 0.85
CA GLU A 92 -5.61 -16.23 -0.16
C GLU A 92 -4.71 -17.30 0.50
N THR A 93 -4.02 -16.98 1.60
CA THR A 93 -3.19 -17.97 2.33
C THR A 93 -4.01 -18.96 3.17
N ARG A 94 -5.17 -18.57 3.69
CA ARG A 94 -6.10 -19.52 4.35
C ARG A 94 -6.74 -20.46 3.37
N GLU A 95 -7.26 -19.96 2.24
CA GLU A 95 -7.88 -20.79 1.23
C GLU A 95 -6.88 -21.80 0.63
N THR A 96 -5.62 -21.37 0.41
CA THR A 96 -4.56 -22.28 -0.06
C THR A 96 -4.10 -23.28 1.01
N TRP A 97 -4.06 -22.90 2.30
CA TRP A 97 -3.78 -23.85 3.40
C TRP A 97 -4.89 -24.87 3.61
N ASP A 98 -6.15 -24.44 3.58
CA ASP A 98 -7.32 -25.30 3.74
C ASP A 98 -7.49 -26.24 2.53
N ALA A 99 -7.22 -25.75 1.31
CA ALA A 99 -7.16 -26.59 0.12
C ALA A 99 -6.01 -27.61 0.16
N ALA A 100 -4.83 -27.20 0.62
CA ALA A 100 -3.69 -28.11 0.78
C ALA A 100 -3.96 -29.19 1.85
N LYS A 101 -4.59 -28.84 2.98
CA LYS A 101 -4.98 -29.79 4.01
C LYS A 101 -6.08 -30.76 3.56
N LYS A 102 -6.95 -30.34 2.66
CA LYS A 102 -8.01 -31.19 2.09
C LYS A 102 -7.49 -32.17 1.04
N ALA A 103 -6.38 -31.87 0.37
CA ALA A 103 -5.73 -32.77 -0.59
C ALA A 103 -4.83 -33.83 0.08
N GLU A 104 -4.49 -33.64 1.36
CA GLU A 104 -3.66 -34.56 2.16
C GLU A 104 -4.47 -35.70 2.81
N ASN A 105 -5.82 -35.67 2.70
CA ASN A 105 -6.74 -36.61 3.36
C ASN A 105 -7.54 -37.44 2.35
#